data_AF-A0A3D4D3P3-F1
#
_entry.id   AF-A0A3D4D3P3-F1
#
_cell.length_a   1.000
_cell.length_b   1.000
_cell.length_c   1.000
_cell.angle_alpha   90.00
_cell.angle_beta   90.00
_cell.angle_gamma   90.00
#
_symmetry.space_group_name_H-M   'P 1'
#
loop_
_entity.id
_entity.type
_entity.pdbx_description
1 polymer ?
#
loop_
_entity_poly.entity_id
_entity_poly.type
_entity_poly.pdbx_seq_one_letter_code
_entity_poly.pdbx_strand_id
1 'polypeptide(L)'
;IIAQVMKKVAAAKAKTAFRLICLNAVQEEIGGNGALMATHRLMPDISLCLDVTHATDTPGIDNAQHGYVKLGGGPTLTHGGANHPLVIERLEKVARSKRIPIQHEASSRFTGTDTDKIFTVREGVPSALVSLPLRCMHSVVETADLGDVQNTINLMAGFVMSLRARDSFHQEL
;
A
#
# COMPACT_ATOMS: atom_id res chain seq x y z
N ILE A 1 7.84 8.78 1.54
CA ILE A 1 7.05 8.46 0.32
C ILE A 1 5.75 9.26 0.25
N ILE A 2 4.85 9.19 1.24
CA ILE A 2 3.53 9.87 1.22
C ILE A 2 3.61 11.37 0.84
N ALA A 3 4.51 12.14 1.45
CA ALA A 3 4.69 13.56 1.12
C ALA A 3 5.07 13.79 -0.36
N GLN A 4 5.85 12.89 -0.98
CA GLN A 4 6.19 12.98 -2.40
C GLN A 4 5.02 12.59 -3.30
N VAL A 5 4.17 11.65 -2.87
CA VAL A 5 2.90 11.34 -3.54
C VAL A 5 2.03 12.59 -3.57
N MET A 6 1.86 13.28 -2.43
CA MET A 6 1.10 14.54 -2.35
C MET A 6 1.67 15.60 -3.28
N LYS A 7 2.99 15.82 -3.24
CA LYS A 7 3.66 16.79 -4.12
C LYS A 7 3.38 16.49 -5.60
N LYS A 8 3.42 15.22 -5.99
CA LYS A 8 3.20 14.78 -7.38
C LYS A 8 1.74 14.92 -7.81
N VAL A 9 0.80 14.61 -6.93
CA VAL A 9 -0.64 14.82 -7.16
C VAL A 9 -0.97 16.32 -7.26
N ALA A 10 -0.42 17.14 -6.36
CA ALA A 10 -0.62 18.59 -6.36
C ALA A 10 -0.10 19.27 -7.64
N ALA A 11 1.05 18.80 -8.16
CA ALA A 11 1.66 19.29 -9.39
C ALA A 11 0.97 18.77 -10.67
N ALA A 12 0.04 17.82 -10.57
CA ALA A 12 -0.68 17.32 -11.74
C ALA A 12 -1.63 18.38 -12.31
N LYS A 13 -1.75 18.40 -13.64
CA LYS A 13 -2.70 19.28 -14.33
C LYS A 13 -4.15 18.94 -13.99
N ALA A 14 -4.47 17.64 -13.95
CA ALA A 14 -5.77 17.16 -13.53
C ALA A 14 -5.92 17.28 -12.00
N LYS A 15 -7.06 17.79 -11.55
CA LYS A 15 -7.40 17.87 -10.12
C LYS A 15 -8.21 16.63 -9.72
N THR A 16 -8.07 16.23 -8.45
CA THR A 16 -8.86 15.14 -7.89
C THR A 16 -10.31 15.59 -7.78
N ALA A 17 -11.24 14.74 -8.21
CA ALA A 17 -12.68 14.98 -8.05
C ALA A 17 -13.20 14.60 -6.65
N PHE A 18 -12.28 14.27 -5.75
CA PHE A 18 -12.51 13.76 -4.41
C PHE A 18 -11.55 14.43 -3.43
N ARG A 19 -11.88 14.34 -2.14
CA ARG A 19 -11.01 14.79 -1.05
C ARG A 19 -9.92 13.76 -0.80
N LEU A 20 -8.67 14.13 -1.05
CA LEU A 20 -7.51 13.32 -0.68
C LEU A 20 -7.06 13.69 0.74
N ILE A 21 -6.99 12.69 1.62
CA ILE A 21 -6.41 12.84 2.95
C ILE A 21 -5.13 12.02 2.99
N CYS A 22 -4.05 12.62 3.49
CA CYS A 22 -2.81 11.92 3.75
C CYS A 22 -2.56 11.92 5.26
N LEU A 23 -2.26 10.74 5.78
CA LEU A 23 -2.13 10.47 7.19
C LEU A 23 -0.84 9.69 7.41
N ASN A 24 -0.02 10.16 8.34
CA ASN A 24 1.01 9.34 8.96
C ASN A 24 0.44 8.89 10.32
N ALA A 25 0.02 7.64 10.42
CA ALA A 25 -0.51 7.10 11.65
C ALA A 25 0.61 6.89 12.68
N VAL A 26 0.23 6.89 13.95
CA VAL A 26 1.13 6.58 15.07
C VAL A 26 0.73 5.24 15.68
N GLN A 27 1.65 4.63 16.43
CA GLN A 27 1.40 3.41 17.20
C GLN A 27 1.06 2.17 16.35
N GLU A 28 1.53 2.09 15.09
CA GLU A 28 1.45 0.90 14.25
C GLU A 28 2.07 -0.31 15.00
N GLU A 29 3.35 -0.17 15.36
CA GLU A 29 4.21 -1.16 16.04
C GLU A 29 3.68 -1.69 17.39
N ILE A 30 2.67 -1.04 17.98
CA ILE A 30 2.06 -1.44 19.25
C ILE A 30 0.55 -1.69 19.13
N GLY A 31 0.04 -1.83 17.90
CA GLY A 31 -1.32 -2.30 17.64
C GLY A 31 -2.16 -1.43 16.69
N GLY A 32 -1.57 -0.53 15.90
CA GLY A 32 -2.28 0.27 14.88
C GLY A 32 -3.34 1.23 15.42
N ASN A 33 -3.17 1.70 16.67
CA ASN A 33 -4.19 2.51 17.35
C ASN A 33 -4.44 3.87 16.66
N GLY A 34 -3.39 4.47 16.08
CA GLY A 34 -3.51 5.74 15.36
C GLY A 34 -4.32 5.60 14.07
N ALA A 35 -4.07 4.54 13.29
CA ALA A 35 -4.81 4.24 12.08
C ALA A 35 -6.27 3.92 12.38
N LEU A 36 -6.53 3.11 13.42
CA LEU A 36 -7.88 2.80 13.89
C LEU A 36 -8.68 4.06 14.25
N MET A 37 -8.12 4.91 15.12
CA MET A 37 -8.76 6.16 15.55
C MET A 37 -9.04 7.09 14.37
N ALA A 38 -8.04 7.30 13.51
CA ALA A 38 -8.16 8.21 12.38
C ALA A 38 -9.22 7.71 11.38
N THR A 39 -9.22 6.42 11.06
CA THR A 39 -10.18 5.83 10.12
C THR A 39 -11.61 5.90 10.68
N HIS A 40 -11.79 5.61 11.96
CA HIS A 40 -13.09 5.77 12.62
C HIS A 40 -13.61 7.20 12.52
N ARG A 41 -12.74 8.21 12.66
CA ARG A 41 -13.12 9.63 12.60
C ARG A 41 -13.34 10.14 11.17
N LEU A 42 -12.46 9.76 10.24
CA LEU A 42 -12.42 10.32 8.89
C LEU A 42 -13.42 9.66 7.94
N MET A 43 -13.76 8.39 8.19
CA MET A 43 -14.70 7.59 7.39
C MET A 43 -14.36 7.63 5.89
N PRO A 44 -13.18 7.15 5.48
CA PRO A 44 -12.79 7.16 4.08
C PRO A 44 -13.59 6.12 3.28
N ASP A 45 -13.93 6.45 2.02
CA ASP A 45 -14.56 5.51 1.08
C ASP A 45 -13.59 4.43 0.58
N ILE A 46 -12.28 4.74 0.62
CA ILE A 46 -11.18 3.85 0.25
C ILE A 46 -9.92 4.24 1.02
N SER A 47 -9.12 3.24 1.40
CA SER A 47 -7.80 3.44 1.99
C SER A 47 -6.70 2.80 1.16
N LEU A 48 -5.60 3.54 0.95
CA LEU A 48 -4.37 3.00 0.40
C LEU A 48 -3.27 3.14 1.45
N CYS A 49 -2.86 2.01 2.01
CA CYS A 49 -1.82 1.93 3.02
C CYS A 49 -0.46 1.78 2.35
N LEU A 50 0.53 2.44 2.95
CA LEU A 50 1.93 2.24 2.65
C LEU A 50 2.58 1.65 3.88
N ASP A 51 3.29 0.55 3.68
CA ASP A 51 4.21 0.04 4.70
C ASP A 51 5.45 -0.55 4.02
N VAL A 52 6.29 -1.23 4.79
CA VAL A 52 7.45 -1.95 4.30
C VAL A 52 7.16 -3.46 4.22
N THR A 53 7.98 -4.20 3.49
CA THR A 53 7.99 -5.67 3.50
C THR A 53 9.43 -6.18 3.50
N HIS A 54 9.60 -7.47 3.78
CA HIS A 54 10.90 -8.13 3.74
C HIS A 54 11.31 -8.46 2.31
N ALA A 55 12.50 -8.03 1.90
CA ALA A 55 13.19 -8.62 0.76
C ALA A 55 13.71 -10.02 1.16
N THR A 56 13.22 -11.05 0.46
CA THR A 56 13.50 -12.47 0.68
C THR A 56 14.54 -13.05 -0.27
N ASP A 57 15.25 -12.20 -1.03
CA ASP A 57 16.35 -12.57 -1.92
C ASP A 57 17.70 -12.76 -1.19
N THR A 58 17.70 -12.61 0.13
CA THR A 58 18.89 -12.84 0.97
C THR A 58 19.21 -14.35 1.02
N PRO A 59 20.48 -14.75 0.81
CA PRO A 59 20.88 -16.16 0.91
C PRO A 59 20.46 -16.79 2.24
N GLY A 60 19.86 -17.97 2.18
CA GLY A 60 19.42 -18.73 3.35
C GLY A 60 17.95 -18.54 3.75
N ILE A 61 17.21 -17.63 3.10
CA ILE A 61 15.75 -17.53 3.27
C ILE A 61 15.05 -18.61 2.44
N ASP A 62 14.08 -19.30 3.04
CA ASP A 62 13.23 -20.25 2.31
C ASP A 62 12.12 -19.51 1.54
N ASN A 63 12.29 -19.41 0.22
CA ASN A 63 11.31 -18.75 -0.64
C ASN A 63 10.01 -19.55 -0.83
N ALA A 64 10.01 -20.87 -0.58
CA ALA A 64 8.77 -21.64 -0.60
C ALA A 64 7.87 -21.27 0.58
N GLN A 65 8.46 -20.92 1.71
CA GLN A 65 7.74 -20.47 2.90
C GLN A 65 7.37 -18.99 2.84
N HIS A 66 8.29 -18.12 2.42
CA HIS A 66 8.17 -16.67 2.55
C HIS A 66 7.83 -15.94 1.25
N GLY A 67 7.75 -16.66 0.13
CA GLY A 67 7.64 -16.04 -1.19
C GLY A 67 8.97 -15.43 -1.67
N TYR A 68 8.93 -14.79 -2.83
CA TYR A 68 10.10 -14.21 -3.48
C TYR A 68 9.88 -12.72 -3.77
N VAL A 69 10.45 -11.90 -2.90
CA VAL A 69 10.54 -10.44 -3.04
C VAL A 69 12.00 -10.06 -3.05
N LYS A 70 12.44 -9.28 -4.01
CA LYS A 70 13.82 -8.80 -4.10
C LYS A 70 13.89 -7.28 -4.02
N LEU A 71 15.02 -6.77 -3.55
CA LEU A 71 15.35 -5.35 -3.68
C LEU A 71 15.54 -4.98 -5.16
N GLY A 72 15.10 -3.78 -5.53
CA GLY A 72 15.12 -3.28 -6.91
C GLY A 72 14.08 -3.92 -7.82
N GLY A 73 13.15 -4.73 -7.26
CA GLY A 73 12.08 -5.39 -8.00
C GLY A 73 10.81 -4.55 -8.16
N GLY A 74 10.74 -3.37 -7.54
CA GLY A 74 9.56 -2.54 -7.42
C GLY A 74 8.76 -2.80 -6.14
N PRO A 75 7.77 -1.93 -5.83
CA PRO A 75 6.87 -2.15 -4.69
C PRO A 75 6.11 -3.47 -4.83
N THR A 76 5.71 -4.03 -3.69
CA THR A 76 4.87 -5.23 -3.66
C THR A 76 3.41 -4.87 -3.48
N LEU A 77 2.55 -5.70 -4.07
CA LEU A 77 1.12 -5.73 -3.83
C LEU A 77 0.77 -7.01 -3.08
N THR A 78 0.19 -6.86 -1.90
CA THR A 78 -0.25 -8.01 -1.09
C THR A 78 -1.65 -8.44 -1.50
N HIS A 79 -1.81 -9.74 -1.75
CA HIS A 79 -3.08 -10.38 -2.07
C HIS A 79 -3.63 -11.12 -0.84
N GLY A 80 -4.94 -11.03 -0.60
CA GLY A 80 -5.59 -11.65 0.57
C GLY A 80 -5.50 -10.81 1.84
N GLY A 81 -6.05 -11.34 2.93
CA GLY A 81 -6.16 -10.64 4.21
C GLY A 81 -6.98 -9.34 4.09
N ALA A 82 -6.39 -8.22 4.51
CA ALA A 82 -7.02 -6.89 4.49
C ALA A 82 -7.08 -6.22 3.11
N ASN A 83 -6.60 -6.89 2.05
CA ASN A 83 -6.44 -6.30 0.72
C ASN A 83 -7.65 -6.58 -0.18
N HIS A 84 -8.39 -5.53 -0.50
CA HIS A 84 -9.58 -5.60 -1.33
C HIS A 84 -9.22 -5.86 -2.81
N PRO A 85 -9.80 -6.88 -3.46
CA PRO A 85 -9.39 -7.34 -4.79
C PRO A 85 -9.54 -6.26 -5.87
N LEU A 86 -10.62 -5.49 -5.87
CA LEU A 86 -10.82 -4.40 -6.83
C LEU A 86 -9.85 -3.23 -6.66
N VAL A 87 -9.33 -3.01 -5.45
CA VAL A 87 -8.32 -1.98 -5.18
C VAL A 87 -6.96 -2.45 -5.72
N ILE A 88 -6.61 -3.72 -5.46
CA ILE A 88 -5.42 -4.37 -6.01
C ILE A 88 -5.46 -4.38 -7.55
N GLU A 89 -6.57 -4.78 -8.15
CA GLU A 89 -6.73 -4.79 -9.61
C GLU A 89 -6.52 -3.40 -10.21
N ARG A 90 -7.02 -2.34 -9.54
CA ARG A 90 -6.78 -0.95 -9.96
C ARG A 90 -5.31 -0.57 -9.85
N LEU A 91 -4.62 -0.96 -8.77
CA LEU A 91 -3.18 -0.76 -8.62
C LEU A 91 -2.39 -1.44 -9.74
N GLU A 92 -2.71 -2.69 -10.05
CA GLU A 92 -2.06 -3.41 -11.15
C GLU A 92 -2.32 -2.78 -12.52
N LYS A 93 -3.56 -2.33 -12.79
CA LYS A 93 -3.89 -1.58 -14.01
C LYS A 93 -3.04 -0.32 -14.13
N VAL A 94 -2.86 0.41 -13.02
CA VAL A 94 -1.98 1.58 -12.98
C VAL A 94 -0.53 1.18 -13.24
N ALA A 95 -0.02 0.16 -12.57
CA ALA A 95 1.34 -0.36 -12.76
C ALA A 95 1.60 -0.71 -14.23
N ARG A 96 0.71 -1.49 -14.85
CA ARG A 96 0.78 -1.85 -16.28
C ARG A 96 0.76 -0.62 -17.18
N SER A 97 -0.19 0.30 -16.99
CA SER A 97 -0.32 1.50 -17.83
C SER A 97 0.89 2.42 -17.77
N LYS A 98 1.59 2.45 -16.62
CA LYS A 98 2.75 3.32 -16.38
C LYS A 98 4.09 2.58 -16.47
N ARG A 99 4.06 1.28 -16.79
CA ARG A 99 5.25 0.40 -16.84
C ARG A 99 6.05 0.44 -15.53
N ILE A 100 5.36 0.47 -14.40
CA ILE A 100 5.97 0.42 -13.08
C ILE A 100 6.18 -1.06 -12.72
N PRO A 101 7.41 -1.52 -12.46
CA PRO A 101 7.63 -2.87 -11.99
C PRO A 101 6.97 -3.04 -10.62
N ILE A 102 6.27 -4.15 -10.44
CA ILE A 102 5.65 -4.53 -9.17
C ILE A 102 5.95 -5.99 -8.89
N GLN A 103 5.94 -6.32 -7.60
CA GLN A 103 6.08 -7.68 -7.09
C GLN A 103 4.76 -8.08 -6.41
N HIS A 104 4.57 -9.38 -6.19
CA HIS A 104 3.34 -9.89 -5.60
C HIS A 104 3.66 -10.70 -4.35
N GLU A 105 2.87 -10.45 -3.31
CA GLU A 105 2.92 -11.17 -2.04
C GLU A 105 1.54 -11.73 -1.73
N ALA A 106 1.49 -12.79 -0.93
CA ALA A 106 0.25 -13.32 -0.39
C ALA A 106 0.25 -13.12 1.13
N SER A 107 -0.82 -12.55 1.66
CA SER A 107 -1.09 -12.55 3.10
C SER A 107 -2.00 -13.72 3.44
N SER A 108 -1.67 -14.43 4.52
CA SER A 108 -2.50 -15.51 5.05
C SER A 108 -3.65 -14.93 5.89
N ARG A 109 -3.40 -14.70 7.18
CA ARG A 109 -4.42 -14.28 8.14
C ARG A 109 -4.49 -12.76 8.32
N PHE A 110 -3.35 -12.09 8.28
CA PHE A 110 -3.22 -10.64 8.52
C PHE A 110 -1.95 -10.11 7.83
N THR A 111 -1.89 -8.82 7.54
CA THR A 111 -0.72 -8.17 6.92
C THR A 111 0.35 -7.78 7.93
N GLY A 112 -0.05 -7.60 9.18
CA GLY A 112 0.81 -7.13 10.28
C GLY A 112 0.95 -5.62 10.28
N THR A 113 0.08 -4.90 9.58
CA THR A 113 0.20 -3.46 9.34
C THR A 113 -1.07 -2.72 9.75
N ASP A 114 -1.04 -1.39 9.68
CA ASP A 114 -2.23 -0.55 9.84
C ASP A 114 -3.42 -0.98 8.96
N THR A 115 -3.18 -1.62 7.80
CA THR A 115 -4.24 -2.09 6.91
C THR A 115 -5.21 -3.03 7.61
N ASP A 116 -4.71 -3.90 8.50
CA ASP A 116 -5.52 -4.84 9.28
C ASP A 116 -6.47 -4.14 10.26
N LYS A 117 -6.13 -2.93 10.70
CA LYS A 117 -6.99 -2.12 11.58
C LYS A 117 -7.97 -1.28 10.82
N ILE A 118 -7.69 -0.96 9.55
CA ILE A 118 -8.48 -0.05 8.72
C ILE A 118 -9.63 -0.79 8.05
N PHE A 119 -9.38 -1.95 7.44
CA PHE A 119 -10.34 -2.58 6.54
C PHE A 119 -11.63 -3.04 7.23
N THR A 120 -11.60 -3.32 8.54
CA THR A 120 -12.77 -3.74 9.33
C THR A 120 -13.49 -2.58 10.01
N VAL A 121 -13.06 -1.33 9.82
CA VAL A 121 -13.66 -0.19 10.51
C VAL A 121 -15.06 0.08 9.97
N ARG A 122 -16.03 0.27 10.88
CA ARG A 122 -17.43 0.59 10.57
C ARG A 122 -18.07 -0.46 9.66
N GLU A 123 -18.47 -0.08 8.45
CA GLU A 123 -19.11 -0.96 7.47
C GLU A 123 -18.08 -1.70 6.60
N GLY A 124 -16.79 -1.55 6.93
CA GLY A 124 -15.68 -2.01 6.13
C GLY A 124 -15.17 -0.89 5.23
N VAL A 125 -13.85 -0.80 5.09
CA VAL A 125 -13.19 0.16 4.21
C VAL A 125 -12.44 -0.63 3.15
N PRO A 126 -12.81 -0.56 1.86
CA PRO A 126 -11.99 -1.11 0.79
C PRO A 126 -10.56 -0.59 0.91
N SER A 127 -9.62 -1.48 1.18
CA SER A 127 -8.26 -1.14 1.55
C SER A 127 -7.26 -1.93 0.73
N ALA A 128 -6.06 -1.39 0.51
CA ALA A 128 -4.94 -2.15 -0.04
C ALA A 128 -3.62 -1.67 0.56
N LEU A 129 -2.71 -2.62 0.72
CA LEU A 129 -1.35 -2.41 1.15
C LEU A 129 -0.41 -2.40 -0.06
N VAL A 130 0.34 -1.32 -0.21
CA VAL A 130 1.51 -1.24 -1.10
C VAL A 130 2.74 -1.24 -0.21
N SER A 131 3.60 -2.25 -0.35
CA SER A 131 4.79 -2.36 0.50
C SER A 131 6.08 -2.02 -0.24
N LEU A 132 7.01 -1.37 0.47
CA LEU A 132 8.38 -1.13 0.03
C LEU A 132 9.27 -2.27 0.51
N PRO A 133 9.90 -3.06 -0.38
CA PRO A 133 10.87 -4.05 0.02
C PRO A 133 12.07 -3.43 0.74
N LEU A 134 12.45 -3.99 1.88
CA LEU A 134 13.66 -3.64 2.61
C LEU A 134 14.33 -4.86 3.25
N ARG A 135 15.57 -4.67 3.70
CA ARG A 135 16.35 -5.63 4.51
C ARG A 135 16.57 -5.09 5.91
N CYS A 136 16.75 -6.04 6.84
CA CYS A 136 17.01 -5.79 8.25
C CYS A 136 15.87 -5.02 8.94
N MET A 137 14.61 -5.33 8.60
CA MET A 137 13.43 -4.74 9.24
C MET A 137 13.54 -4.78 10.77
N HIS A 138 13.20 -3.68 11.44
CA HIS A 138 13.30 -3.48 12.90
C HIS A 138 14.74 -3.43 13.44
N SER A 139 15.75 -3.39 12.58
CA SER A 139 17.13 -3.08 12.96
C SER A 139 17.33 -1.57 13.09
N VAL A 140 18.39 -1.17 13.79
CA VAL A 140 18.85 0.24 13.84
C VAL A 140 19.27 0.79 12.48
N VAL A 141 19.63 -0.10 11.55
CA VAL A 141 19.97 0.24 10.17
C VAL A 141 19.25 -0.73 9.25
N GLU A 142 18.36 -0.16 8.43
CA GLU A 142 17.62 -0.85 7.38
C GLU A 142 18.19 -0.50 6.01
N THR A 143 17.86 -1.30 4.99
CA THR A 143 18.32 -1.06 3.62
C THR A 143 17.17 -1.21 2.64
N ALA A 144 16.93 -0.18 1.84
CA ALA A 144 15.94 -0.17 0.76
C ALA A 144 16.54 0.35 -0.54
N ASP A 145 15.96 -0.04 -1.67
CA ASP A 145 16.38 0.44 -2.99
C ASP A 145 15.70 1.78 -3.33
N LEU A 146 16.47 2.76 -3.81
CA LEU A 146 15.93 4.08 -4.15
C LEU A 146 15.01 4.05 -5.38
N GLY A 147 15.23 3.12 -6.30
CA GLY A 147 14.34 2.84 -7.42
C GLY A 147 12.99 2.30 -6.93
N ASP A 148 12.99 1.39 -5.96
CA ASP A 148 11.77 0.88 -5.34
C ASP A 148 10.99 1.99 -4.63
N VAL A 149 11.68 2.86 -3.88
CA VAL A 149 11.07 4.07 -3.28
C VAL A 149 10.39 4.93 -4.34
N GLN A 150 11.08 5.19 -5.46
CA GLN A 150 10.55 6.02 -6.55
C GLN A 150 9.37 5.36 -7.27
N ASN A 151 9.43 4.04 -7.50
CA ASN A 151 8.35 3.26 -8.10
C ASN A 151 7.13 3.19 -7.18
N THR A 152 7.32 3.07 -5.87
CA THR A 152 6.25 3.15 -4.86
C THR A 152 5.52 4.49 -4.93
N ILE A 153 6.27 5.60 -4.95
CA ILE A 153 5.69 6.95 -5.11
C ILE A 153 4.88 7.04 -6.41
N ASN A 154 5.43 6.52 -7.51
CA ASN A 154 4.79 6.57 -8.82
C ASN A 154 3.51 5.74 -8.89
N LEU A 155 3.50 4.57 -8.25
CA LEU A 155 2.36 3.67 -8.20
C LEU A 155 1.23 4.30 -7.39
N MET A 156 1.51 4.73 -6.15
CA MET A 156 0.52 5.36 -5.28
C MET A 156 -0.05 6.65 -5.89
N ALA A 157 0.81 7.51 -6.44
CA ALA A 157 0.34 8.72 -7.14
C ALA A 157 -0.48 8.36 -8.40
N GLY A 158 -0.08 7.32 -9.12
CA GLY A 158 -0.84 6.81 -10.27
C GLY A 158 -2.22 6.29 -9.88
N PHE A 159 -2.31 5.59 -8.75
CA PHE A 159 -3.56 5.11 -8.18
C PHE A 159 -4.50 6.26 -7.86
N VAL A 160 -4.05 7.24 -7.06
CA VAL A 160 -4.83 8.43 -6.72
C VAL A 160 -5.34 9.12 -7.98
N MET A 161 -4.46 9.36 -8.98
CA MET A 161 -4.84 10.02 -10.22
C MET A 161 -5.75 9.19 -11.13
N SER A 162 -5.89 7.88 -10.89
CA SER A 162 -6.80 7.01 -11.63
C SER A 162 -8.23 7.05 -11.12
N LEU A 163 -8.43 7.49 -9.87
CA LEU A 163 -9.73 7.50 -9.21
C LEU A 163 -10.67 8.56 -9.78
N ARG A 164 -11.96 8.24 -9.84
CA ARG A 164 -13.04 9.10 -10.34
C ARG A 164 -14.11 9.26 -9.26
N ALA A 165 -14.89 10.34 -9.34
CA ALA A 165 -15.95 10.64 -8.36
C ALA A 165 -17.04 9.56 -8.23
N ARG A 166 -17.20 8.69 -9.23
CA ARG A 166 -18.17 7.59 -9.24
C ARG A 166 -17.52 6.20 -9.13
N ASP A 167 -16.21 6.14 -8.88
CA ASP A 167 -15.59 4.84 -8.62
C ASP A 167 -16.18 4.24 -7.34
N SER A 168 -16.62 2.99 -7.43
CA SER A 168 -17.06 2.19 -6.31
C SER A 168 -16.23 0.91 -6.29
N PHE A 169 -15.80 0.52 -5.10
CA PHE A 169 -15.09 -0.74 -4.86
C PHE A 169 -16.03 -1.77 -4.22
N HIS A 170 -17.34 -1.65 -4.47
CA HIS A 170 -18.32 -2.63 -4.03
C HIS A 170 -18.15 -3.96 -4.77
N GLN A 171 -18.29 -5.06 -4.04
CA GLN A 171 -18.37 -6.41 -4.59
C GLN A 171 -19.77 -6.94 -4.30
N GLU A 172 -20.54 -7.27 -5.33
CA GLU A 172 -21.80 -8.01 -5.15
C GLU A 172 -21.47 -9.43 -4.68
N LEU A 173 -22.17 -9.90 -3.65
CA LEU A 173 -22.03 -11.25 -3.07
C LEU A 173 -22.78 -12.29 -3.89
#